data_AF-A0AAV0VJ30-F1
#
_entry.id   AF-A0AAV0VJ30-F1
#
_cell.length_a   1.000
_cell.length_b   1.000
_cell.length_c   1.000
_cell.angle_alpha   90.00
_cell.angle_beta   90.00
_cell.angle_gamma   90.00
#
_symmetry.space_group_name_H-M   'P 1'
#
loop_
_entity.id
_entity.type
_entity.pdbx_description
1 polymer ?
#
loop_
_entity_poly.entity_id
_entity_poly.type
_entity_poly.pdbx_seq_one_letter_code
_entity_poly.pdbx_strand_id
1 'polypeptide(L)'
;MLEDLRREPSGKFENFCRMSATDFEYLINKVGPLIVKTDTTMRKAIPVQERLAVTLRFLATGDSFKSLSFLFKISSQTVSRCVHETCIALIEILKYEIKVSNSKII
;
A
#
# COMPACT_ATOMS: atom_id res chain seq x y z
N MET A 1 -0.96 -13.74 3.07
CA MET A 1 -0.64 -12.84 4.21
C MET A 1 -1.79 -11.92 4.54
N LEU A 2 -2.18 -10.95 3.70
CA LEU A 2 -3.24 -10.00 4.04
C LEU A 2 -4.60 -10.66 4.26
N GLU A 3 -4.95 -11.65 3.43
CA GLU A 3 -6.18 -12.43 3.62
C GLU A 3 -6.14 -13.22 4.93
N ASP A 4 -4.99 -13.78 5.29
CA ASP A 4 -4.81 -14.51 6.55
C ASP A 4 -5.00 -13.56 7.75
N LEU A 5 -4.46 -12.34 7.68
CA LEU A 5 -4.63 -11.31 8.70
C LEU A 5 -6.09 -10.85 8.83
N ARG A 6 -6.85 -10.80 7.72
CA ARG A 6 -8.28 -10.45 7.73
C ARG A 6 -9.17 -11.53 8.34
N ARG A 7 -8.77 -12.81 8.25
CA ARG A 7 -9.57 -13.95 8.72
C ARG A 7 -9.51 -14.15 10.23
N GLU A 8 -8.48 -13.66 10.90
CA GLU A 8 -8.35 -13.75 12.35
C GLU A 8 -8.92 -12.51 13.04
N PRO A 9 -9.93 -12.63 13.93
CA PRO A 9 -10.50 -11.51 14.70
C PRO A 9 -9.56 -11.09 15.85
N SER A 10 -8.31 -10.76 15.53
CA SER A 10 -7.23 -10.52 16.49
C SER A 10 -6.70 -9.09 16.48
N GLY A 11 -7.29 -8.19 15.66
CA GLY A 11 -6.80 -6.82 15.49
C GLY A 11 -5.46 -6.73 14.74
N LYS A 12 -4.93 -7.86 14.25
CA LYS A 12 -3.63 -7.93 13.58
C LYS A 12 -3.64 -7.18 12.24
N PHE A 13 -4.76 -7.20 11.52
CA PHE A 13 -4.90 -6.45 10.27
C PHE A 13 -4.76 -4.94 10.53
N GLU A 14 -5.49 -4.43 11.52
CA GLU A 14 -5.50 -3.02 11.91
C GLU A 14 -4.13 -2.60 12.40
N ASN A 15 -3.46 -3.43 13.21
CA ASN A 15 -2.09 -3.16 13.63
C ASN A 15 -1.09 -3.18 12.48
N PHE A 16 -1.30 -4.04 11.48
CA PHE A 16 -0.42 -4.16 10.33
C PHE A 16 -0.57 -2.97 9.38
N CYS A 17 -1.80 -2.65 8.99
CA CYS A 17 -2.16 -1.60 8.03
C CYS A 17 -2.33 -0.20 8.67
N ARG A 18 -2.39 -0.12 10.00
CA ARG A 18 -2.75 1.10 10.77
C ARG A 18 -4.10 1.70 10.38
N MET A 19 -5.04 0.87 9.91
CA MET A 19 -6.39 1.28 9.54
C MET A 19 -7.37 0.10 9.61
N SER A 20 -8.66 0.41 9.71
CA SER A 20 -9.70 -0.61 9.68
C SER A 20 -9.74 -1.34 8.33
N ALA A 21 -10.22 -2.59 8.32
CA ALA A 21 -10.44 -3.33 7.08
C ALA A 21 -11.43 -2.61 6.14
N THR A 22 -12.42 -1.92 6.71
CA THR A 22 -13.40 -1.09 5.98
C THR A 22 -12.76 0.11 5.28
N ASP A 23 -11.89 0.86 5.97
CA ASP A 23 -11.19 2.01 5.35
C ASP A 23 -10.19 1.54 4.31
N PHE A 24 -9.54 0.40 4.55
CA PHE A 24 -8.65 -0.22 3.58
C PHE A 24 -9.40 -0.58 2.30
N GLU A 25 -10.56 -1.24 2.41
CA GLU A 25 -11.40 -1.59 1.26
C GLU A 25 -11.93 -0.34 0.54
N TYR A 26 -12.29 0.71 1.29
CA TYR A 26 -12.65 2.01 0.72
C TYR A 26 -11.51 2.58 -0.13
N LEU A 27 -10.28 2.57 0.37
CA LEU A 27 -9.11 3.04 -0.39
C LEU A 27 -8.86 2.16 -1.61
N ILE A 28 -8.93 0.83 -1.50
CA ILE A 28 -8.78 -0.08 -2.65
C ILE A 28 -9.73 0.28 -3.78
N ASN A 29 -11.00 0.55 -3.47
CA ASN A 29 -12.00 0.92 -4.47
C ASN A 29 -11.70 2.26 -5.16
N LYS A 30 -11.03 3.19 -4.46
CA LYS A 30 -10.69 4.51 -5.00
C LYS A 30 -9.36 4.52 -5.76
N VAL A 31 -8.30 3.94 -5.19
CA VAL A 31 -6.95 3.94 -5.78
C VAL A 31 -6.70 2.79 -6.72
N GLY A 32 -7.44 1.68 -6.58
CA GLY A 32 -7.24 0.46 -7.34
C GLY A 32 -7.21 0.65 -8.86
N PRO A 33 -8.13 1.43 -9.46
CA PRO A 33 -8.08 1.72 -10.89
C PRO A 33 -6.80 2.40 -11.37
N LEU A 34 -6.10 3.15 -10.50
CA LEU A 34 -4.86 3.87 -10.83
C LEU A 34 -3.61 3.01 -10.64
N ILE A 35 -3.66 2.01 -9.75
CA ILE A 35 -2.51 1.18 -9.39
C ILE A 35 -2.66 -0.29 -9.82
N VAL A 36 -3.72 -0.65 -10.54
CA VAL A 36 -3.81 -2.00 -11.11
C VAL A 36 -2.75 -2.18 -12.20
N LYS A 37 -2.18 -3.38 -12.27
CA LYS A 37 -1.28 -3.80 -13.35
C LYS A 37 -1.79 -5.11 -13.93
N THR A 38 -1.49 -5.34 -15.20
CA THR A 38 -1.88 -6.56 -15.90
C THR A 38 -0.79 -7.61 -15.76
N ASP A 39 -1.20 -8.88 -15.74
CA ASP A 39 -0.29 -10.01 -15.83
C ASP A 39 0.53 -9.93 -17.12
N THR A 40 1.77 -10.39 -17.02
CA THR A 40 2.65 -10.62 -18.18
C THR A 40 2.77 -12.11 -18.43
N THR A 41 3.21 -12.52 -19.62
CA THR A 41 3.40 -13.93 -19.98
C THR A 41 4.27 -14.69 -18.96
N MET A 42 5.25 -14.02 -18.35
CA MET A 42 6.22 -14.65 -17.45
C MET A 42 5.96 -14.38 -15.96
N ARG A 43 5.05 -13.48 -15.61
CA ARG A 43 4.84 -13.05 -14.22
C ARG A 43 3.44 -12.50 -13.98
N LYS A 44 2.81 -12.96 -12.90
CA LYS A 44 1.58 -12.36 -12.36
C LYS A 44 1.87 -10.97 -11.79
N ALA A 45 0.96 -10.04 -12.03
CA ALA A 45 0.97 -8.73 -11.41
C ALA A 45 0.77 -8.85 -9.89
N ILE A 46 1.35 -7.91 -9.15
CA ILE A 46 1.12 -7.80 -7.71
C ILE A 46 -0.32 -7.29 -7.52
N PRO A 47 -1.16 -8.00 -6.74
CA PRO A 47 -2.53 -7.57 -6.48
C PRO A 47 -2.60 -6.16 -5.90
N VAL A 48 -3.63 -5.41 -6.26
CA VAL A 48 -3.87 -4.04 -5.77
C VAL A 48 -3.82 -3.96 -4.24
N GLN A 49 -4.36 -4.96 -3.56
CA GLN A 49 -4.37 -5.08 -2.10
C GLN A 49 -2.95 -5.15 -1.53
N GLU A 50 -2.07 -5.96 -2.13
CA GLU A 50 -0.68 -6.05 -1.68
C GLU A 50 0.09 -4.77 -1.97
N ARG A 51 -0.15 -4.14 -3.13
CA ARG A 51 0.44 -2.84 -3.49
C ARG A 51 0.07 -1.75 -2.50
N LEU A 52 -1.20 -1.66 -2.11
CA LEU A 52 -1.65 -0.71 -1.11
C LEU A 52 -1.08 -1.04 0.27
N ALA A 53 -1.14 -2.31 0.69
CA ALA A 53 -0.67 -2.71 2.00
C ALA A 53 0.83 -2.50 2.22
N VAL A 54 1.68 -2.81 1.24
CA VAL A 54 3.13 -2.54 1.36
C VAL A 54 3.40 -1.05 1.48
N THR A 55 2.63 -0.23 0.78
CA THR A 55 2.73 1.24 0.83
C THR A 55 2.30 1.78 2.19
N LEU A 56 1.13 1.36 2.69
CA LEU A 56 0.65 1.76 4.01
C LEU A 56 1.59 1.31 5.12
N ARG A 57 2.13 0.09 5.03
CA ARG A 57 3.12 -0.40 5.97
C ARG A 57 4.37 0.47 5.97
N PHE A 58 4.88 0.82 4.79
CA PHE A 58 6.01 1.74 4.64
C PHE A 58 5.71 3.10 5.29
N LEU A 59 4.57 3.72 4.99
CA LEU A 59 4.18 5.01 5.54
C LEU A 59 3.98 4.98 7.06
N ALA A 60 3.48 3.86 7.58
CA ALA A 60 3.23 3.68 9.01
C ALA A 60 4.49 3.45 9.85
N THR A 61 5.52 2.82 9.30
CA THR A 61 6.69 2.39 10.08
C THR A 61 8.02 3.01 9.64
N GLY A 62 8.09 3.59 8.44
CA GLY A 62 9.34 4.08 7.85
C GLY A 62 10.36 2.96 7.57
N ASP A 63 9.89 1.71 7.42
CA ASP A 63 10.79 0.56 7.24
C ASP A 63 11.51 0.61 5.88
N SER A 64 12.69 0.01 5.81
CA SER A 64 13.46 -0.04 4.57
C SER A 64 12.76 -0.88 3.51
N PHE A 65 12.93 -0.52 2.23
CA PHE A 65 12.44 -1.36 1.12
C PHE A 65 13.04 -2.77 1.11
N LYS A 66 14.21 -2.96 1.72
CA LYS A 66 14.83 -4.29 1.88
C LYS A 66 14.07 -5.13 2.90
N SER A 67 13.74 -4.59 4.06
CA SER A 67 12.91 -5.30 5.05
C SER A 67 11.53 -5.66 4.48
N LEU A 68 10.86 -4.67 3.86
CA LEU A 68 9.56 -4.87 3.21
C LEU A 68 9.62 -5.91 2.08
N SER A 69 10.75 -5.99 1.36
CA SER A 69 10.93 -7.01 0.31
C SER A 69 10.89 -8.43 0.86
N PHE A 70 11.46 -8.67 2.04
CA PHE A 70 11.38 -9.97 2.70
C PHE A 70 9.97 -10.25 3.23
N LEU A 71 9.32 -9.24 3.83
CA LEU A 71 8.00 -9.38 4.41
C LEU A 71 6.92 -9.72 3.36
N PHE A 72 6.93 -9.01 2.23
CA PHE A 72 5.96 -9.19 1.16
C PHE A 72 6.43 -10.16 0.06
N LYS A 73 7.67 -10.64 0.11
CA LYS A 73 8.28 -11.51 -0.92
C LYS A 73 8.29 -10.87 -2.31
N ILE A 74 8.50 -9.56 -2.37
CA ILE A 74 8.56 -8.74 -3.58
C ILE A 74 9.95 -8.11 -3.66
N SER A 75 10.60 -8.03 -4.82
CA SER A 75 11.94 -7.41 -4.90
C SER A 75 11.94 -5.96 -4.42
N SER A 76 13.03 -5.51 -3.78
CA SER A 76 13.11 -4.15 -3.22
C SER A 76 12.87 -3.05 -4.26
N GLN A 77 13.31 -3.26 -5.51
CA GLN A 77 13.03 -2.34 -6.62
C GLN A 77 11.54 -2.25 -6.92
N THR A 78 10.82 -3.37 -6.86
CA THR A 78 9.38 -3.41 -7.11
C THR A 78 8.60 -2.84 -5.94
N VAL A 79 9.04 -3.08 -4.69
CA VAL A 79 8.49 -2.39 -3.50
C VAL A 79 8.61 -0.88 -3.65
N SER A 80 9.81 -0.36 -3.97
CA SER A 80 10.02 1.07 -4.20
C SER A 80 9.06 1.64 -5.25
N ARG A 81 8.92 0.98 -6.40
CA ARG A 81 7.95 1.37 -7.44
C ARG A 81 6.50 1.32 -6.94
N CYS A 82 6.13 0.27 -6.20
CA CYS A 82 4.79 0.15 -5.65
C CYS A 82 4.47 1.30 -4.69
N VAL A 83 5.39 1.61 -3.77
CA VAL A 83 5.26 2.73 -2.83
C VAL A 83 5.10 4.04 -3.58
N HIS A 84 5.97 4.31 -4.55
CA HIS A 84 5.94 5.56 -5.30
C HIS A 84 4.64 5.74 -6.10
N GLU A 85 4.27 4.77 -6.94
CA GLU A 85 3.04 4.83 -7.75
C GLU A 85 1.78 4.94 -6.86
N THR A 86 1.75 4.22 -5.73
CA THR A 86 0.60 4.24 -4.82
C THR A 86 0.50 5.56 -4.06
N CYS A 87 1.63 6.15 -3.64
CA CYS A 87 1.62 7.48 -3.02
C CYS A 87 1.09 8.55 -3.98
N ILE A 88 1.46 8.53 -5.25
CA ILE A 88 0.93 9.45 -6.27
C ILE A 88 -0.59 9.29 -6.37
N ALA A 89 -1.07 8.05 -6.52
CA ALA A 89 -2.51 7.77 -6.60
C ALA A 89 -3.27 8.22 -5.33
N LEU A 90 -2.70 8.00 -4.15
CA LEU A 90 -3.28 8.44 -2.88
C LEU A 90 -3.39 9.96 -2.80
N ILE A 91 -2.32 10.68 -3.18
CA ILE A 91 -2.32 12.15 -3.21
C ILE A 91 -3.40 12.67 -4.17
N GLU A 92 -3.52 12.07 -5.35
CA GLU A 92 -4.51 12.49 -6.36
C GLU A 92 -5.95 12.28 -5.87
N ILE A 93 -6.25 11.08 -5.35
CA ILE A 93 -7.59 10.69 -4.90
C ILE A 93 -8.00 11.47 -3.63
N LEU A 94 -7.08 11.65 -2.69
CA LEU A 94 -7.36 12.23 -1.39
C LEU A 94 -7.01 13.73 -1.33
N LYS A 95 -6.72 14.39 -2.45
CA LYS A 95 -6.29 15.80 -2.49
C LYS A 95 -7.18 16.78 -1.73
N TYR A 96 -8.48 16.50 -1.63
CA TYR A 96 -9.43 17.34 -0.90
C TYR A 96 -9.58 16.96 0.58
N GLU A 97 -9.09 15.77 0.96
CA GLU A 97 -9.14 15.23 2.33
C GLU A 97 -7.81 15.43 3.06
N ILE A 98 -6.69 15.54 2.32
CA ILE A 98 -5.35 15.70 2.89
C ILE A 98 -5.04 17.18 3.09
N LYS A 99 -4.89 17.61 4.34
CA LYS A 99 -4.17 18.85 4.68
C LYS A 99 -2.68 18.54 4.80
N VAL A 100 -1.93 18.71 3.70
CA VAL A 100 -0.47 18.75 3.77
C VAL A 100 -0.08 20.13 4.28
N SER A 101 0.62 20.21 5.41
CA SER A 101 1.26 21.46 5.81
C SER A 101 2.32 21.77 4.76
N ASN A 102 2.15 22.86 4.00
CA ASN A 102 3.13 23.32 3.01
C ASN A 102 4.38 23.84 3.73
N SER A 103 5.14 22.95 4.36
CA SER A 103 6.49 23.23 4.78
C SER A 103 7.33 23.23 3.51
N LYS A 104 7.69 24.44 3.05
CA LYS A 104 8.74 24.62 2.06
C LYS A 104 9.94 23.80 2.51
N ILE A 105 10.27 22.76 1.76
CA ILE A 105 11.55 22.08 1.88
C ILE A 105 12.57 23.12 1.42
N ILE A 106 13.36 23.61 2.38
CA ILE A 106 14.45 24.58 2.22
C ILE A 106 15.55 23.92 1.39
#